data_AF-A0A835MS28-F1
#
_entry.id   AF-A0A835MS28-F1
#
_cell.length_a   1.000
_cell.length_b   1.000
_cell.length_c   1.000
_cell.angle_alpha   90.00
_cell.angle_beta   90.00
_cell.angle_gamma   90.00
#
_symmetry.space_group_name_H-M   'P 1'
#
loop_
_entity.id
_entity.type
_entity.pdbx_description
1 polymer ?
#
loop_
_entity_poly.entity_id
_entity_poly.type
_entity_poly.pdbx_seq_one_letter_code
_entity_poly.pdbx_strand_id
1 'polypeptide(L)'
;MATLSFNPTRIPHKPISKTASFSKPSEITFHFSPKSSNKHVKPLHFQSNIITKLPVSTQEEVEIENEDYEEDDPTAEMIYLDPETDPDSIVEWELDFCSRPILDDRRKKIWELVVCDDSLSLQFTKYFPNNVINSITLKDAIVSISEDLGVPLPERIRFFRSQMQTIITKACKEIGIKPIPSKRCISLLLWLEERYETVYTRHPGFQKGATPLLALDNPFPMELPDNLFGEKWAFVQLPFSAVREEIASLETRFVFGASLDLDLLGIEIDDKTLIPGLAVASSRAEPLAAWMNGLEVCAIEADTSRACLILSVGIATRYVYATYMKTPVTTAEAEAWEAAKKACGGLHFLAIQDDLDSDDCVGFWLLLDLPPPPV
;
A
#
# COMPACT_ATOMS: atom_id res chain seq x y z
N MET A 1 -8.24 -23.46 -3.49
CA MET A 1 -7.80 -22.43 -4.45
C MET A 1 -7.66 -21.16 -3.64
N ALA A 2 -6.44 -20.65 -3.47
CA ALA A 2 -6.22 -19.41 -2.75
C ALA A 2 -6.67 -18.27 -3.67
N THR A 3 -7.72 -17.58 -3.29
CA THR A 3 -8.10 -16.29 -3.88
C THR A 3 -7.61 -15.25 -2.90
N LEU A 4 -6.62 -14.45 -3.31
CA LEU A 4 -6.41 -13.15 -2.67
C LEU A 4 -7.71 -12.38 -2.79
N SER A 5 -8.37 -12.13 -1.66
CA SER A 5 -9.43 -11.14 -1.57
C SER A 5 -8.81 -9.89 -0.99
N PHE A 6 -8.68 -8.85 -1.81
CA PHE A 6 -8.45 -7.51 -1.31
C PHE A 6 -9.75 -7.04 -0.66
N ASN A 7 -9.71 -6.71 0.63
CA ASN A 7 -10.87 -6.17 1.33
C ASN A 7 -10.74 -4.64 1.49
N PRO A 8 -11.32 -3.85 0.57
CA PRO A 8 -11.22 -2.39 0.62
C PRO A 8 -11.90 -1.79 1.86
N THR A 9 -12.79 -2.53 2.54
CA THR A 9 -13.49 -2.02 3.73
C THR A 9 -12.58 -1.78 4.94
N ARG A 10 -11.32 -2.22 4.88
CA ARG A 10 -10.28 -1.89 5.88
C ARG A 10 -9.57 -0.57 5.61
N ILE A 11 -9.76 0.05 4.45
CA ILE A 11 -9.24 1.39 4.15
C ILE A 11 -10.21 2.41 4.79
N PRO A 12 -9.76 3.22 5.76
CA PRO A 12 -10.66 4.13 6.48
C PRO A 12 -11.17 5.24 5.55
N HIS A 13 -12.43 5.18 5.15
CA HIS A 13 -13.07 6.15 4.25
C HIS A 13 -13.63 7.42 4.92
N LYS A 14 -13.12 7.86 6.08
CA LYS A 14 -13.71 9.01 6.78
C LYS A 14 -12.88 10.28 6.59
N PRO A 15 -13.24 11.19 5.65
CA PRO A 15 -12.63 12.51 5.61
C PRO A 15 -12.98 13.29 6.88
N ILE A 16 -11.98 13.92 7.50
CA ILE A 16 -12.22 14.89 8.57
C ILE A 16 -12.76 16.16 7.91
N SER A 17 -14.07 16.41 8.03
CA SER A 17 -14.66 17.71 7.69
C SER A 17 -14.22 18.76 8.72
N LYS A 18 -13.18 19.55 8.39
CA LYS A 18 -12.75 20.70 9.19
C LYS A 18 -13.85 21.79 9.15
N THR A 19 -14.73 21.82 10.15
CA THR A 19 -15.55 23.01 10.43
C THR A 19 -14.71 24.03 11.21
N ALA A 20 -13.98 24.89 10.50
CA ALA A 20 -13.31 26.03 11.12
C ALA A 20 -14.24 27.26 11.15
N SER A 21 -14.81 27.57 12.32
CA SER A 21 -15.22 28.94 12.66
C SER A 21 -14.74 29.28 14.06
N PHE A 22 -13.54 29.83 14.15
CA PHE A 22 -13.05 30.46 15.38
C PHE A 22 -13.54 31.91 15.43
N SER A 23 -14.45 32.20 16.36
CA SER A 23 -14.60 33.53 16.93
C SER A 23 -14.44 33.45 18.45
N LYS A 24 -13.68 34.39 18.98
CA LYS A 24 -13.05 34.43 20.32
C LYS A 24 -13.98 35.05 21.39
N PRO A 25 -13.61 35.10 22.69
CA PRO A 25 -14.33 34.47 23.78
C PRO A 25 -15.10 35.45 24.69
N SER A 26 -15.92 34.91 25.60
CA SER A 26 -16.38 35.64 26.79
C SER A 26 -16.42 34.73 28.01
N GLU A 27 -15.70 35.17 29.05
CA GLU A 27 -15.58 34.62 30.40
C GLU A 27 -16.93 34.55 31.12
N ILE A 28 -17.20 33.50 31.92
CA ILE A 28 -17.77 33.57 33.29
C ILE A 28 -17.32 32.34 34.12
N THR A 29 -16.93 32.60 35.37
CA THR A 29 -16.33 31.72 36.38
C THR A 29 -17.37 31.14 37.37
N PHE A 30 -17.40 29.80 37.49
CA PHE A 30 -17.65 28.89 38.64
C PHE A 30 -18.93 28.92 39.53
N HIS A 31 -19.43 27.72 39.89
CA HIS A 31 -19.45 27.19 41.28
C HIS A 31 -19.73 25.66 41.37
N PHE A 32 -18.99 24.99 42.28
CA PHE A 32 -19.04 23.59 42.76
C PHE A 32 -20.42 23.18 43.36
N SER A 33 -20.87 21.92 43.57
CA SER A 33 -20.25 20.70 44.16
C SER A 33 -21.26 19.50 44.11
N PRO A 34 -20.90 18.24 44.50
CA PRO A 34 -21.47 16.98 44.01
C PRO A 34 -22.42 16.24 44.97
N LYS A 35 -23.15 15.22 44.48
CA LYS A 35 -23.65 14.08 45.30
C LYS A 35 -23.66 12.75 44.53
N SER A 36 -23.13 11.72 45.20
CA SER A 36 -23.12 10.31 44.83
C SER A 36 -24.46 9.62 45.13
N SER A 37 -24.79 8.55 44.39
CA SER A 37 -25.36 7.34 45.00
C SER A 37 -25.29 6.12 44.08
N ASN A 38 -24.67 5.06 44.58
CA ASN A 38 -24.70 3.68 44.07
C ASN A 38 -26.11 3.11 43.96
N LYS A 39 -26.34 2.22 42.99
CA LYS A 39 -26.95 0.88 43.21
C LYS A 39 -26.84 -0.03 41.98
N HIS A 40 -26.50 -1.29 42.26
CA HIS A 40 -26.31 -2.43 41.36
C HIS A 40 -27.62 -3.20 41.07
N VAL A 41 -27.52 -4.08 40.04
CA VAL A 41 -28.18 -5.39 39.83
C VAL A 41 -29.23 -5.47 38.69
N LYS A 42 -28.76 -5.83 37.48
CA LYS A 42 -28.92 -7.10 36.70
C LYS A 42 -30.33 -7.72 36.40
N PRO A 43 -30.43 -8.56 35.34
CA PRO A 43 -31.42 -8.44 34.27
C PRO A 43 -32.48 -9.56 34.23
N LEU A 44 -33.53 -9.40 33.41
CA LEU A 44 -34.51 -10.45 33.13
C LEU A 44 -34.77 -10.61 31.62
N HIS A 45 -34.41 -11.78 31.13
CA HIS A 45 -35.04 -12.46 29.99
C HIS A 45 -36.52 -12.74 30.29
N PHE A 46 -37.40 -12.71 29.29
CA PHE A 46 -38.41 -13.78 29.11
C PHE A 46 -38.98 -13.81 27.68
N GLN A 47 -39.14 -15.03 27.18
CA GLN A 47 -39.71 -15.43 25.89
C GLN A 47 -41.25 -15.57 25.95
N SER A 48 -41.88 -15.31 24.80
CA SER A 48 -43.06 -15.97 24.17
C SER A 48 -44.33 -16.28 24.97
N ASN A 49 -45.50 -15.80 24.50
CA ASN A 49 -46.53 -16.63 23.83
C ASN A 49 -47.86 -15.89 23.50
N ILE A 50 -48.25 -15.94 22.21
CA ILE A 50 -49.52 -16.48 21.66
C ILE A 50 -50.86 -15.67 21.78
N ILE A 51 -51.28 -15.17 20.60
CA ILE A 51 -52.57 -15.35 19.86
C ILE A 51 -53.80 -14.39 20.03
N THR A 52 -54.08 -13.72 18.89
CA THR A 52 -55.33 -13.20 18.29
C THR A 52 -56.20 -12.14 18.99
N LYS A 53 -56.43 -11.01 18.30
CA LYS A 53 -57.58 -10.78 17.39
C LYS A 53 -57.44 -9.41 16.68
N LEU A 54 -57.63 -9.39 15.37
CA LEU A 54 -57.88 -8.19 14.53
C LEU A 54 -59.40 -7.90 14.54
N PRO A 55 -59.86 -6.64 14.36
CA PRO A 55 -59.90 -6.03 13.03
C PRO A 55 -59.67 -4.50 12.91
N VAL A 56 -59.08 -4.14 11.77
CA VAL A 56 -59.42 -3.03 10.84
C VAL A 56 -59.01 -1.58 11.17
N SER A 57 -58.17 -1.06 10.26
CA SER A 57 -58.03 0.32 9.75
C SER A 57 -57.46 1.38 10.69
N THR A 58 -56.22 1.81 10.45
CA THR A 58 -55.91 3.03 9.67
C THR A 58 -54.43 2.94 9.27
N GLN A 59 -54.11 3.22 8.01
CA GLN A 59 -52.74 3.29 7.52
C GLN A 59 -52.08 4.54 8.12
N GLU A 60 -51.17 4.36 9.06
CA GLU A 60 -50.15 5.36 9.37
C GLU A 60 -48.93 5.02 8.52
N GLU A 61 -48.60 5.95 7.63
CA GLU A 61 -47.35 5.96 6.88
C GLU A 61 -46.21 5.98 7.89
N VAL A 62 -45.46 4.88 7.96
CA VAL A 62 -44.18 4.86 8.66
C VAL A 62 -43.22 5.66 7.79
N GLU A 63 -42.91 6.87 8.24
CA GLU A 63 -41.73 7.61 7.81
C GLU A 63 -40.54 6.66 7.97
N ILE A 64 -40.05 6.16 6.84
CA ILE A 64 -38.73 5.54 6.77
C ILE A 64 -37.78 6.69 7.08
N GLU A 65 -37.22 6.70 8.29
CA GLU A 65 -36.01 7.44 8.60
C GLU A 65 -34.99 7.04 7.54
N ASN A 66 -34.84 7.88 6.52
CA ASN A 66 -33.74 7.80 5.60
C ASN A 66 -32.51 8.03 6.48
N GLU A 67 -31.79 6.95 6.82
CA GLU A 67 -30.38 7.08 7.14
C GLU A 67 -29.78 7.86 5.97
N ASP A 68 -29.38 9.10 6.22
CA ASP A 68 -28.70 9.95 5.25
C ASP A 68 -27.43 9.22 4.81
N TYR A 69 -27.54 8.44 3.73
CA TYR A 69 -26.39 8.05 2.94
C TYR A 69 -25.88 9.35 2.32
N GLU A 70 -25.03 10.08 3.05
CA GLU A 70 -24.29 11.20 2.46
C GLU A 70 -23.61 10.66 1.21
N GLU A 71 -24.05 11.14 0.05
CA GLU A 71 -23.53 10.73 -1.24
C GLU A 71 -22.07 11.20 -1.29
N ASP A 72 -21.15 10.25 -1.08
CA ASP A 72 -19.71 10.45 -1.06
C ASP A 72 -19.27 11.27 -2.28
N ASP A 73 -18.86 12.53 -2.05
CA ASP A 73 -18.50 13.52 -3.07
C ASP A 73 -17.19 13.10 -3.75
N PRO A 74 -17.22 12.65 -5.02
CA PRO A 74 -16.01 12.15 -5.71
C PRO A 74 -15.01 13.27 -6.03
N THR A 75 -15.37 14.53 -5.79
CA THR A 75 -14.48 15.69 -5.96
C THR A 75 -13.79 16.10 -4.65
N ALA A 76 -14.20 15.53 -3.52
CA ALA A 76 -13.61 15.82 -2.23
C ALA A 76 -12.15 15.38 -2.15
N GLU A 77 -11.33 16.24 -1.55
CA GLU A 77 -9.96 15.93 -1.18
C GLU A 77 -9.94 15.12 0.11
N MET A 78 -9.07 14.12 0.18
CA MET A 78 -8.91 13.29 1.38
C MET A 78 -7.88 13.94 2.29
N ILE A 79 -8.23 14.16 3.55
CA ILE A 79 -7.30 14.62 4.59
C ILE A 79 -7.64 13.79 5.83
N TYR A 80 -6.86 12.75 6.07
CA TYR A 80 -7.11 11.77 7.12
C TYR A 80 -5.82 11.38 7.82
N LEU A 81 -5.91 11.33 9.15
CA LEU A 81 -4.94 10.72 10.05
C LEU A 81 -5.72 9.88 11.06
N ASP A 82 -5.33 8.62 11.22
CA ASP A 82 -5.91 7.73 12.22
C ASP A 82 -5.66 8.30 13.63
N PRO A 83 -6.72 8.56 14.42
CA PRO A 83 -6.58 9.07 15.78
C PRO A 83 -5.78 8.17 16.74
N GLU A 84 -5.67 6.87 16.43
CA GLU A 84 -4.91 5.91 17.24
C GLU A 84 -3.42 5.87 16.86
N THR A 85 -3.05 6.44 15.72
CA THR A 85 -1.66 6.46 15.25
C THR A 85 -0.89 7.61 15.89
N ASP A 86 0.30 7.29 16.42
CA ASP A 86 1.25 8.29 16.89
C ASP A 86 1.83 9.07 15.68
N PRO A 87 1.60 10.39 15.55
CA PRO A 87 2.11 11.18 14.43
C PRO A 87 3.62 11.06 14.23
N ASP A 88 4.39 10.94 15.33
CA ASP A 88 5.84 10.86 15.29
C ASP A 88 6.35 9.49 14.80
N SER A 89 5.48 8.49 14.76
CA SER A 89 5.81 7.14 14.25
C SER A 89 5.83 7.08 12.71
N ILE A 90 5.19 8.03 12.02
CA ILE A 90 5.09 8.08 10.56
C ILE A 90 6.33 8.74 9.96
N VAL A 91 7.39 7.93 9.78
CA VAL A 91 8.70 8.40 9.30
C VAL A 91 8.91 8.28 7.78
N GLU A 92 8.02 7.59 7.07
CA GLU A 92 8.07 7.38 5.63
C GLU A 92 6.69 7.59 5.01
N TRP A 93 6.65 8.33 3.89
CA TRP A 93 5.44 8.42 3.07
C TRP A 93 5.68 7.82 1.69
N GLU A 94 4.62 7.31 1.07
CA GLU A 94 4.52 6.97 -0.34
C GLU A 94 3.78 8.09 -1.08
N LEU A 95 4.29 8.51 -2.24
CA LEU A 95 3.78 9.67 -2.97
C LEU A 95 3.60 9.39 -4.47
N ASP A 96 2.42 9.73 -4.98
CA ASP A 96 2.14 9.88 -6.41
C ASP A 96 1.71 11.32 -6.73
N PHE A 97 2.27 11.89 -7.79
CA PHE A 97 1.87 13.20 -8.29
C PHE A 97 1.72 13.12 -9.81
N CYS A 98 0.50 12.82 -10.27
CA CYS A 98 0.23 12.49 -11.67
C CYS A 98 -1.14 13.01 -12.13
N SER A 99 -1.33 13.11 -13.44
CA SER A 99 -2.65 13.41 -14.02
C SER A 99 -3.61 12.24 -13.81
N ARG A 100 -4.86 12.54 -13.47
CA ARG A 100 -5.95 11.56 -13.38
C ARG A 100 -6.74 11.45 -14.68
N PRO A 101 -7.52 10.38 -14.90
CA PRO A 101 -8.42 10.23 -16.06
C PRO A 101 -9.63 11.17 -15.95
N ILE A 102 -9.39 12.43 -15.60
CA ILE A 102 -10.39 13.44 -15.25
C ILE A 102 -10.04 14.72 -16.00
N LEU A 103 -11.05 15.35 -16.59
CA LEU A 103 -10.96 16.68 -17.17
C LEU A 103 -11.70 17.71 -16.31
N ASP A 104 -11.14 18.92 -16.25
CA ASP A 104 -11.84 20.07 -15.69
C ASP A 104 -12.96 20.57 -16.64
N ASP A 105 -13.71 21.56 -16.18
CA ASP A 105 -14.75 22.28 -16.92
C ASP A 105 -14.26 22.89 -18.25
N ARG A 106 -12.95 23.15 -18.35
CA ARG A 106 -12.26 23.67 -19.54
C ARG A 106 -11.67 22.57 -20.43
N ARG A 107 -11.96 21.29 -20.15
CA ARG A 107 -11.43 20.11 -20.84
C ARG A 107 -9.90 19.99 -20.78
N LYS A 108 -9.28 20.45 -19.69
CA LYS A 108 -7.86 20.25 -19.38
C LYS A 108 -7.70 19.15 -18.35
N LYS A 109 -6.55 18.49 -18.38
CA LYS A 109 -6.22 17.42 -17.43
C LYS A 109 -6.12 17.97 -16.02
N ILE A 110 -6.70 17.25 -15.07
CA ILE A 110 -6.50 17.47 -13.65
C ILE A 110 -5.36 16.58 -13.17
N TRP A 111 -4.48 17.15 -12.37
CA TRP A 111 -3.44 16.44 -11.63
C TRP A 111 -3.88 16.24 -10.19
N GLU A 112 -3.36 15.22 -9.56
CA GLU A 112 -3.62 14.94 -8.16
C GLU A 112 -2.31 14.54 -7.48
N LEU A 113 -2.11 15.09 -6.29
CA LEU A 113 -1.15 14.58 -5.31
C LEU A 113 -1.89 13.56 -4.45
N VAL A 114 -1.34 12.36 -4.32
CA VAL A 114 -1.84 11.30 -3.44
C VAL A 114 -0.67 10.87 -2.57
N VAL A 115 -0.85 10.92 -1.25
CA VAL A 115 0.17 10.62 -0.25
C VAL A 115 -0.42 9.74 0.84
N CYS A 116 0.28 8.68 1.19
CA CYS A 116 -0.06 7.86 2.35
C CYS A 116 1.20 7.35 3.06
N ASP A 117 1.05 6.79 4.25
CA ASP A 117 2.05 5.91 4.84
C ASP A 117 1.81 4.44 4.45
N ASP A 118 2.63 3.53 4.97
CA ASP A 118 2.56 2.11 4.66
C ASP A 118 1.34 1.41 5.29
N SER A 119 0.82 1.93 6.42
CA SER A 119 -0.40 1.42 7.07
C SER A 119 -1.70 2.03 6.55
N LEU A 120 -1.62 3.07 5.69
CA LEU A 120 -2.76 3.93 5.33
C LEU A 120 -3.39 4.66 6.55
N SER A 121 -2.66 4.77 7.66
CA SER A 121 -3.05 5.61 8.80
C SER A 121 -3.00 7.09 8.45
N LEU A 122 -2.11 7.50 7.54
CA LEU A 122 -2.10 8.80 6.92
C LEU A 122 -2.59 8.67 5.48
N GLN A 123 -3.58 9.48 5.11
CA GLN A 123 -4.10 9.55 3.74
C GLN A 123 -4.37 11.01 3.38
N PHE A 124 -3.73 11.46 2.30
CA PHE A 124 -3.88 12.82 1.81
C PHE A 124 -4.02 12.84 0.29
N THR A 125 -5.02 13.56 -0.22
CA THR A 125 -5.11 13.90 -1.64
C THR A 125 -5.35 15.37 -1.89
N LYS A 126 -4.87 15.87 -3.03
CA LYS A 126 -5.10 17.26 -3.44
C LYS A 126 -5.08 17.41 -4.96
N TYR A 127 -6.06 18.10 -5.52
CA TYR A 127 -6.15 18.32 -6.96
C TYR A 127 -5.42 19.61 -7.39
N PHE A 128 -4.84 19.56 -8.59
CA PHE A 128 -4.07 20.65 -9.18
C PHE A 128 -4.40 20.84 -10.66
N PRO A 129 -4.48 22.09 -11.14
CA PRO A 129 -4.56 22.35 -12.57
C PRO A 129 -3.22 22.07 -13.27
N ASN A 130 -3.26 21.65 -14.53
CA ASN A 130 -2.07 21.26 -15.30
C ASN A 130 -0.96 22.34 -15.41
N ASN A 131 -1.28 23.62 -15.26
CA ASN A 131 -0.32 24.73 -15.42
C ASN A 131 0.52 25.02 -14.16
N VAL A 132 0.25 24.37 -13.03
CA VAL A 132 0.98 24.61 -11.78
C VAL A 132 1.87 23.43 -11.37
N ILE A 133 2.07 22.45 -12.23
CA ILE A 133 2.82 21.23 -11.92
C ILE A 133 4.33 21.50 -11.99
N ASN A 134 4.94 21.69 -10.83
CA ASN A 134 6.37 21.92 -10.68
C ASN A 134 6.82 21.59 -9.23
N SER A 135 8.13 21.67 -8.98
CA SER A 135 8.72 21.30 -7.68
C SER A 135 8.34 22.25 -6.53
N ILE A 136 8.04 23.52 -6.81
CA ILE A 136 7.66 24.49 -5.79
C ILE A 136 6.26 24.15 -5.29
N THR A 137 5.30 23.98 -6.22
CA THR A 137 3.93 23.58 -5.89
C THR A 137 3.90 22.27 -5.11
N LEU A 138 4.69 21.27 -5.53
CA LEU A 138 4.75 19.99 -4.82
C LEU A 138 5.33 20.14 -3.41
N LYS A 139 6.41 20.90 -3.25
CA LYS A 139 7.00 21.16 -1.93
C LYS A 139 6.00 21.82 -0.98
N ASP A 140 5.34 22.88 -1.46
CA ASP A 140 4.37 23.61 -0.64
C ASP A 140 3.19 22.70 -0.25
N ALA A 141 2.77 21.82 -1.16
CA ALA A 141 1.76 20.81 -0.86
C ALA A 141 2.23 19.80 0.20
N ILE A 142 3.46 19.27 0.09
CA ILE A 142 4.03 18.35 1.11
C ILE A 142 4.09 19.02 2.49
N VAL A 143 4.51 20.30 2.56
CA VAL A 143 4.53 21.06 3.82
C VAL A 143 3.11 21.23 4.38
N SER A 144 2.12 21.50 3.52
CA SER A 144 0.73 21.64 3.97
C SER A 144 0.17 20.36 4.60
N ILE A 145 0.61 19.17 4.19
CA ILE A 145 0.20 17.90 4.83
C ILE A 145 0.60 17.89 6.30
N SER A 146 1.85 18.26 6.59
CA SER A 146 2.39 18.36 7.96
C SER A 146 1.60 19.37 8.80
N GLU A 147 1.31 20.55 8.23
CA GLU A 147 0.54 21.60 8.91
C GLU A 147 -0.92 21.19 9.13
N ASP A 148 -1.55 20.53 8.16
CA ASP A 148 -2.97 20.19 8.18
C ASP A 148 -3.29 19.01 9.09
N LEU A 149 -2.42 18.00 9.13
CA LEU A 149 -2.58 16.79 9.93
C LEU A 149 -1.84 16.85 11.28
N GLY A 150 -0.96 17.83 11.48
CA GLY A 150 -0.15 17.94 12.69
C GLY A 150 0.91 16.84 12.81
N VAL A 151 1.32 16.26 11.68
CA VAL A 151 2.37 15.24 11.60
C VAL A 151 3.71 15.89 11.26
N PRO A 152 4.85 15.37 11.74
CA PRO A 152 6.16 15.84 11.28
C PRO A 152 6.36 15.56 9.78
N LEU A 153 7.31 16.28 9.16
CA LEU A 153 7.78 15.89 7.84
C LEU A 153 8.50 14.52 7.94
N PRO A 154 8.28 13.59 6.99
CA PRO A 154 8.88 12.28 7.04
C PRO A 154 10.39 12.36 6.79
N GLU A 155 11.14 11.37 7.25
CA GLU A 155 12.55 11.25 6.90
C GLU A 155 12.75 11.00 5.41
N ARG A 156 11.80 10.28 4.79
CA ARG A 156 11.91 9.81 3.41
C ARG A 156 10.55 9.73 2.72
N ILE A 157 10.55 9.91 1.41
CA ILE A 157 9.37 9.75 0.55
C ILE A 157 9.68 8.76 -0.56
N ARG A 158 8.94 7.65 -0.62
CA ARG A 158 8.95 6.72 -1.75
C ARG A 158 8.03 7.19 -2.88
N PHE A 159 8.44 6.95 -4.13
CA PHE A 159 7.61 7.22 -5.30
C PHE A 159 7.97 6.27 -6.45
N PHE A 160 6.98 5.95 -7.31
CA PHE A 160 7.11 4.90 -8.33
C PHE A 160 7.04 5.40 -9.79
N ARG A 161 6.79 6.70 -10.03
CA ARG A 161 6.85 7.30 -11.39
C ARG A 161 8.20 7.95 -11.70
N SER A 162 9.00 7.30 -12.54
CA SER A 162 10.34 7.79 -12.92
C SER A 162 10.30 9.16 -13.58
N GLN A 163 9.24 9.45 -14.35
CA GLN A 163 9.09 10.74 -15.04
C GLN A 163 8.91 11.90 -14.05
N MET A 164 8.44 11.63 -12.83
CA MET A 164 8.31 12.62 -11.76
C MET A 164 9.56 12.79 -10.89
N GLN A 165 10.60 11.97 -11.12
CA GLN A 165 11.80 11.94 -10.30
C GLN A 165 12.44 13.33 -10.13
N THR A 166 12.55 14.12 -11.20
CA THR A 166 13.18 15.45 -11.13
C THR A 166 12.38 16.41 -10.25
N ILE A 167 11.05 16.43 -10.40
CA ILE A 167 10.14 17.31 -9.65
C ILE A 167 10.13 16.90 -8.17
N ILE A 168 9.93 15.61 -7.89
CA ILE A 168 9.85 15.07 -6.52
C ILE A 168 11.19 15.24 -5.80
N THR A 169 12.31 14.87 -6.45
CA THR A 169 13.65 14.99 -5.84
C THR A 169 13.97 16.44 -5.49
N LYS A 170 13.64 17.39 -6.35
CA LYS A 170 13.88 18.81 -6.09
C LYS A 170 13.02 19.32 -4.93
N ALA A 171 11.73 18.96 -4.92
CA ALA A 171 10.82 19.33 -3.83
C ALA A 171 11.32 18.80 -2.48
N CYS A 172 11.62 17.50 -2.39
CA CYS A 172 12.09 16.85 -1.15
C CYS A 172 13.39 17.46 -0.62
N LYS A 173 14.37 17.72 -1.50
CA LYS A 173 15.67 18.29 -1.11
C LYS A 173 15.56 19.69 -0.49
N GLU A 174 14.62 20.52 -0.94
CA GLU A 174 14.43 21.88 -0.39
C GLU A 174 13.91 21.85 1.07
N ILE A 175 13.28 20.76 1.49
CA ILE A 175 12.71 20.57 2.84
C ILE A 175 13.38 19.46 3.64
N GLY A 176 14.55 18.97 3.18
CA GLY A 176 15.37 18.01 3.93
C GLY A 176 14.87 16.56 3.93
N ILE A 177 13.90 16.22 3.08
CA ILE A 177 13.36 14.85 2.97
C ILE A 177 14.20 14.03 1.98
N LYS A 178 14.47 12.76 2.29
CA LYS A 178 15.17 11.84 1.38
C LYS A 178 14.21 11.24 0.33
N PRO A 179 14.34 11.55 -0.97
CA PRO A 179 13.53 10.92 -2.01
C PRO A 179 14.03 9.50 -2.32
N ILE A 180 13.13 8.52 -2.37
CA ILE A 180 13.40 7.10 -2.61
C ILE A 180 12.62 6.63 -3.87
N PRO A 181 13.26 6.52 -5.04
CA PRO A 181 12.61 5.96 -6.22
C PRO A 181 12.42 4.44 -6.06
N SER A 182 11.18 3.98 -5.92
CA SER A 182 10.87 2.59 -5.60
C SER A 182 9.51 2.15 -6.13
N LYS A 183 9.42 0.91 -6.64
CA LYS A 183 8.11 0.26 -6.91
C LYS A 183 7.47 -0.31 -5.65
N ARG A 184 8.18 -0.34 -4.51
CA ARG A 184 7.64 -0.73 -3.19
C ARG A 184 6.78 0.38 -2.57
N CYS A 185 5.92 1.00 -3.39
CA CYS A 185 4.89 1.93 -2.94
C CYS A 185 3.56 1.15 -2.80
N ILE A 186 3.56 0.07 -2.01
CA ILE A 186 2.52 -0.96 -2.12
C ILE A 186 1.16 -0.44 -1.67
N SER A 187 1.12 0.27 -0.55
CA SER A 187 -0.10 0.81 0.03
C SER A 187 -0.71 1.87 -0.88
N LEU A 188 0.13 2.74 -1.44
CA LEU A 188 -0.27 3.74 -2.42
C LEU A 188 -0.80 3.10 -3.70
N LEU A 189 -0.17 2.03 -4.21
CA LEU A 189 -0.61 1.35 -5.43
C LEU A 189 -2.00 0.72 -5.24
N LEU A 190 -2.23 0.04 -4.12
CA LEU A 190 -3.54 -0.53 -3.79
C LEU A 190 -4.58 0.57 -3.56
N TRP A 191 -4.22 1.67 -2.91
CA TRP A 191 -5.13 2.79 -2.71
C TRP A 191 -5.48 3.49 -4.03
N LEU A 192 -4.54 3.62 -4.98
CA LEU A 192 -4.82 4.14 -6.31
C LEU A 192 -5.77 3.25 -7.11
N GLU A 193 -5.67 1.91 -6.97
CA GLU A 193 -6.62 0.95 -7.55
C GLU A 193 -8.02 1.18 -6.99
N GLU A 194 -8.15 1.25 -5.66
CA GLU A 194 -9.44 1.50 -5.02
C GLU A 194 -10.02 2.86 -5.46
N ARG A 195 -9.22 3.93 -5.38
CA ARG A 195 -9.64 5.28 -5.77
C ARG A 195 -10.09 5.35 -7.22
N TYR A 196 -9.53 4.54 -8.11
CA TYR A 196 -10.01 4.47 -9.48
C TYR A 196 -11.47 4.05 -9.53
N GLU A 197 -11.83 2.98 -8.83
CA GLU A 197 -13.19 2.47 -8.77
C GLU A 197 -14.12 3.38 -7.95
N THR A 198 -13.71 3.85 -6.77
CA THR A 198 -14.59 4.55 -5.82
C THR A 198 -14.68 6.05 -6.04
N VAL A 199 -13.65 6.68 -6.60
CA VAL A 199 -13.56 8.14 -6.78
C VAL A 199 -13.54 8.52 -8.26
N TYR A 200 -12.54 8.06 -9.01
CA TYR A 200 -12.31 8.58 -10.36
C TYR A 200 -13.41 8.20 -11.35
N THR A 201 -13.92 6.97 -11.32
CA THR A 201 -15.02 6.56 -12.23
C THR A 201 -16.34 7.28 -11.95
N ARG A 202 -16.54 7.77 -10.72
CA ARG A 202 -17.71 8.53 -10.26
C ARG A 202 -17.55 10.04 -10.46
N HIS A 203 -16.33 10.52 -10.70
CA HIS A 203 -16.04 11.94 -10.89
C HIS A 203 -16.74 12.48 -12.16
N PRO A 204 -17.41 13.66 -12.12
CA PRO A 204 -18.15 14.21 -13.28
C PRO A 204 -17.31 14.41 -14.54
N GLY A 205 -16.03 14.73 -14.36
CA GLY A 205 -15.04 14.89 -15.44
C GLY A 205 -14.39 13.61 -15.97
N PHE A 206 -14.79 12.42 -15.49
CA PHE A 206 -14.13 11.16 -15.81
C PHE A 206 -14.12 10.86 -17.32
N GLN A 207 -12.98 10.37 -17.81
CA GLN A 207 -12.77 9.99 -19.19
C GLN A 207 -12.50 8.49 -19.27
N LYS A 208 -13.55 7.71 -19.55
CA LYS A 208 -13.43 6.26 -19.74
C LYS A 208 -12.44 5.93 -20.87
N GLY A 209 -11.46 5.08 -20.56
CA GLY A 209 -10.43 4.67 -21.53
C GLY A 209 -9.32 5.70 -21.76
N ALA A 210 -9.23 6.74 -20.93
CA ALA A 210 -8.08 7.63 -20.92
C ALA A 210 -6.80 6.84 -20.60
N THR A 211 -5.75 7.06 -21.39
CA THR A 211 -4.45 6.44 -21.13
C THR A 211 -3.70 7.25 -20.06
N PRO A 212 -3.08 6.58 -19.06
CA PRO A 212 -2.17 7.23 -18.13
C PRO A 212 -1.10 8.05 -18.87
N LEU A 213 -0.87 9.29 -18.43
CA LEU A 213 0.14 10.16 -19.04
C LEU A 213 1.56 9.63 -18.81
N LEU A 214 1.78 9.08 -17.61
CA LEU A 214 3.07 8.63 -17.13
C LEU A 214 3.06 7.11 -17.01
N ALA A 215 3.34 6.45 -18.13
CA ALA A 215 3.47 5.00 -18.19
C ALA A 215 4.61 4.52 -17.27
N LEU A 216 4.43 3.37 -16.63
CA LEU A 216 5.50 2.80 -15.82
C LEU A 216 6.62 2.24 -16.70
N ASP A 217 7.86 2.49 -16.28
CA ASP A 217 9.02 1.99 -16.99
C ASP A 217 9.17 0.47 -16.81
N ASN A 218 9.46 -0.20 -17.92
CA ASN A 218 9.87 -1.59 -17.95
C ASN A 218 11.13 -1.75 -18.82
N PRO A 219 12.30 -1.30 -18.34
CA PRO A 219 13.52 -1.30 -19.14
C PRO A 219 14.01 -2.73 -19.41
N PHE A 220 14.90 -2.86 -20.39
CA PHE A 220 15.57 -4.13 -20.65
C PHE A 220 16.46 -4.51 -19.46
N PRO A 221 16.48 -5.80 -19.06
CA PRO A 221 17.37 -6.26 -18.01
C PRO A 221 18.84 -6.05 -18.39
N MET A 222 19.64 -5.60 -17.42
CA MET A 222 21.08 -5.42 -17.53
C MET A 222 21.84 -6.53 -16.78
N GLU A 223 23.16 -6.56 -16.93
CA GLU A 223 24.02 -7.50 -16.21
C GLU A 223 24.00 -7.19 -14.70
N LEU A 224 23.92 -8.25 -13.89
CA LEU A 224 23.95 -8.16 -12.45
C LEU A 224 25.37 -7.74 -11.98
N PRO A 225 25.51 -6.77 -11.07
CA PRO A 225 26.77 -6.47 -10.41
C PRO A 225 27.38 -7.69 -9.71
N ASP A 226 28.71 -7.86 -9.82
CA ASP A 226 29.46 -9.01 -9.27
C ASP A 226 29.18 -9.26 -7.77
N ASN A 227 28.97 -8.20 -7.01
CA ASN A 227 28.70 -8.29 -5.57
C ASN A 227 27.31 -8.82 -5.23
N LEU A 228 26.39 -8.91 -6.19
CA LEU A 228 25.00 -9.38 -5.98
C LEU A 228 24.77 -10.83 -6.44
N PHE A 229 25.78 -11.51 -6.97
CA PHE A 229 25.67 -12.92 -7.34
C PHE A 229 25.62 -13.84 -6.13
N GLY A 230 24.66 -14.76 -6.13
CA GLY A 230 24.68 -15.99 -5.36
C GLY A 230 25.38 -17.13 -6.13
N GLU A 231 25.85 -18.14 -5.40
CA GLU A 231 26.59 -19.28 -5.98
C GLU A 231 25.65 -20.37 -6.50
N LYS A 232 24.55 -20.60 -5.80
CA LYS A 232 23.48 -21.51 -6.20
C LYS A 232 22.14 -20.86 -5.92
N TRP A 233 21.11 -21.35 -6.59
CA TRP A 233 19.74 -20.94 -6.32
C TRP A 233 18.78 -22.09 -6.61
N ALA A 234 17.60 -22.03 -6.02
CA ALA A 234 16.52 -22.97 -6.28
C ALA A 234 15.16 -22.27 -6.19
N PHE A 235 14.22 -22.71 -7.03
CA PHE A 235 12.81 -22.42 -6.81
C PHE A 235 12.33 -23.22 -5.60
N VAL A 236 11.71 -22.54 -4.64
CA VAL A 236 11.21 -23.14 -3.42
C VAL A 236 9.77 -22.70 -3.17
N GLN A 237 9.09 -23.38 -2.26
CA GLN A 237 7.77 -23.00 -1.77
C GLN A 237 7.70 -23.22 -0.27
N LEU A 238 7.15 -22.25 0.46
CA LEU A 238 6.94 -22.34 1.90
C LEU A 238 5.45 -22.14 2.20
N PRO A 239 4.85 -22.90 3.13
CA PRO A 239 3.56 -22.54 3.70
C PRO A 239 3.61 -21.11 4.25
N PHE A 240 2.53 -20.34 4.08
CA PHE A 240 2.47 -18.97 4.54
C PHE A 240 2.73 -18.84 6.05
N SER A 241 2.37 -19.84 6.86
CA SER A 241 2.75 -19.89 8.27
C SER A 241 4.27 -19.82 8.49
N ALA A 242 5.05 -20.54 7.69
CA ALA A 242 6.51 -20.51 7.76
C ALA A 242 7.07 -19.18 7.24
N VAL A 243 6.48 -18.61 6.18
CA VAL A 243 6.85 -17.26 5.71
C VAL A 243 6.65 -16.21 6.80
N ARG A 244 5.55 -16.28 7.57
CA ARG A 244 5.34 -15.37 8.70
C ARG A 244 6.35 -15.57 9.82
N GLU A 245 6.74 -16.81 10.09
CA GLU A 245 7.79 -17.10 11.07
C GLU A 245 9.12 -16.46 10.65
N GLU A 246 9.51 -16.57 9.38
CA GLU A 246 10.71 -15.91 8.82
C GLU A 246 10.64 -14.38 8.87
N ILE A 247 9.46 -13.80 8.68
CA ILE A 247 9.27 -12.35 8.79
C ILE A 247 9.36 -11.90 10.25
N ALA A 248 8.75 -12.63 11.19
CA ALA A 248 8.81 -12.32 12.61
C ALA A 248 10.23 -12.45 13.18
N SER A 249 11.05 -13.33 12.62
CA SER A 249 12.47 -13.41 12.95
C SER A 249 13.30 -12.27 12.35
N LEU A 250 12.81 -11.49 11.38
CA LEU A 250 13.51 -10.26 10.94
C LEU A 250 13.67 -9.26 12.08
N GLU A 251 12.67 -9.13 12.94
CA GLU A 251 12.71 -8.18 14.07
C GLU A 251 13.64 -8.64 15.20
N THR A 252 13.94 -9.95 15.27
CA THR A 252 14.60 -10.56 16.44
C THR A 252 15.91 -11.29 16.16
N ARG A 253 16.15 -11.74 14.92
CA ARG A 253 17.27 -12.62 14.53
C ARG A 253 18.01 -12.17 13.27
N PHE A 254 17.33 -11.58 12.28
CA PHE A 254 17.95 -11.24 10.99
C PHE A 254 18.28 -9.75 10.88
N VAL A 255 19.39 -9.44 10.22
CA VAL A 255 19.84 -8.05 10.03
C VAL A 255 19.32 -7.44 8.71
N PHE A 256 18.89 -8.28 7.76
CA PHE A 256 18.62 -7.86 6.38
C PHE A 256 17.33 -8.46 5.83
N GLY A 257 16.47 -7.64 5.23
CA GLY A 257 15.19 -8.10 4.72
C GLY A 257 14.18 -6.99 4.56
N ALA A 258 13.00 -7.38 4.09
CA ALA A 258 11.85 -6.48 4.05
C ALA A 258 10.57 -7.28 4.26
N SER A 259 9.73 -6.82 5.20
CA SER A 259 8.40 -7.35 5.45
C SER A 259 7.34 -6.62 4.62
N LEU A 260 6.12 -7.16 4.63
CA LEU A 260 4.91 -6.49 4.18
C LEU A 260 3.83 -6.80 5.23
N ASP A 261 3.14 -5.77 5.72
CA ASP A 261 1.97 -5.98 6.57
C ASP A 261 0.76 -6.32 5.70
N LEU A 262 0.58 -7.61 5.45
CA LEU A 262 -0.49 -8.09 4.58
C LEU A 262 -1.88 -7.84 5.18
N ASP A 263 -2.00 -7.79 6.51
CA ASP A 263 -3.27 -7.54 7.18
C ASP A 263 -3.75 -6.10 6.98
N LEU A 264 -2.82 -5.14 7.04
CA LEU A 264 -3.07 -3.73 6.73
C LEU A 264 -3.36 -3.50 5.24
N LEU A 265 -2.69 -4.26 4.37
CA LEU A 265 -2.98 -4.24 2.92
C LEU A 265 -4.31 -4.95 2.56
N GLY A 266 -5.05 -5.46 3.54
CA GLY A 266 -6.31 -6.17 3.32
C GLY A 266 -6.13 -7.47 2.52
N ILE A 267 -4.95 -8.06 2.57
CA ILE A 267 -4.55 -9.28 1.88
C ILE A 267 -4.71 -10.47 2.84
N GLU A 268 -5.77 -11.26 2.63
CA GLU A 268 -6.03 -12.47 3.42
C GLU A 268 -5.46 -13.72 2.72
N ILE A 269 -4.62 -14.48 3.44
CA ILE A 269 -3.96 -15.69 2.93
C ILE A 269 -4.06 -16.82 3.96
N ASP A 270 -4.51 -18.00 3.53
CA ASP A 270 -4.54 -19.20 4.39
C ASP A 270 -3.12 -19.67 4.72
N ASP A 271 -2.88 -20.01 5.99
CA ASP A 271 -1.59 -20.46 6.54
C ASP A 271 -0.90 -21.58 5.76
N LYS A 272 -1.68 -22.47 5.11
CA LYS A 272 -1.16 -23.61 4.36
C LYS A 272 -0.90 -23.27 2.90
N THR A 273 -1.24 -22.06 2.46
CA THR A 273 -0.97 -21.60 1.10
C THR A 273 0.53 -21.61 0.87
N LEU A 274 0.96 -22.31 -0.17
CA LEU A 274 2.36 -22.41 -0.55
C LEU A 274 2.75 -21.14 -1.31
N ILE A 275 3.54 -20.28 -0.66
CA ILE A 275 4.09 -19.07 -1.26
C ILE A 275 5.35 -19.47 -2.03
N PRO A 276 5.45 -19.13 -3.33
CA PRO A 276 6.66 -19.37 -4.10
C PRO A 276 7.78 -18.42 -3.69
N GLY A 277 9.01 -18.92 -3.73
CA GLY A 277 10.17 -18.10 -3.48
C GLY A 277 11.40 -18.55 -4.26
N LEU A 278 12.43 -17.71 -4.18
CA LEU A 278 13.77 -18.00 -4.69
C LEU A 278 14.71 -18.12 -3.49
N ALA A 279 15.25 -19.31 -3.27
CA ALA A 279 16.33 -19.53 -2.31
C ALA A 279 17.67 -19.35 -3.02
N VAL A 280 18.58 -18.59 -2.43
CA VAL A 280 19.89 -18.26 -2.97
C VAL A 280 20.95 -18.61 -1.94
N ALA A 281 21.86 -19.51 -2.30
CA ALA A 281 22.97 -19.91 -1.45
C ALA A 281 24.27 -19.20 -1.85
N SER A 282 25.05 -18.77 -0.86
CA SER A 282 26.39 -18.24 -1.08
C SER A 282 27.26 -18.40 0.16
N SER A 283 28.54 -18.72 -0.03
CA SER A 283 29.56 -18.68 1.04
C SER A 283 29.77 -17.29 1.68
N ARG A 284 29.21 -16.25 1.05
CA ARG A 284 29.21 -14.86 1.50
C ARG A 284 27.78 -14.33 1.64
N ALA A 285 26.87 -15.15 2.17
CA ALA A 285 25.46 -14.85 2.32
C ALA A 285 25.20 -13.54 3.09
N GLU A 286 25.91 -13.30 4.19
CA GLU A 286 25.74 -12.07 4.99
C GLU A 286 26.14 -10.80 4.24
N PRO A 287 27.34 -10.71 3.62
CA PRO A 287 27.65 -9.61 2.71
C PRO A 287 26.65 -9.46 1.56
N LEU A 288 26.23 -10.58 0.96
CA LEU A 288 25.26 -10.58 -0.13
C LEU A 288 23.91 -9.98 0.30
N ALA A 289 23.40 -10.40 1.45
CA ALA A 289 22.18 -9.88 2.04
C ALA A 289 22.30 -8.39 2.38
N ALA A 290 23.45 -7.96 2.91
CA ALA A 290 23.71 -6.54 3.19
C ALA A 290 23.68 -5.66 1.93
N TRP A 291 24.31 -6.11 0.84
CA TRP A 291 24.24 -5.39 -0.44
C TRP A 291 22.82 -5.39 -1.02
N MET A 292 22.11 -6.53 -0.92
CA MET A 292 20.73 -6.64 -1.38
C MET A 292 19.80 -5.70 -0.60
N ASN A 293 20.02 -5.53 0.72
CA ASN A 293 19.25 -4.62 1.56
C ASN A 293 19.45 -3.14 1.21
N GLY A 294 20.59 -2.80 0.60
CA GLY A 294 20.82 -1.47 0.04
C GLY A 294 20.07 -1.21 -1.27
N LEU A 295 19.42 -2.24 -1.83
CA LEU A 295 18.59 -2.13 -3.02
C LEU A 295 17.12 -2.12 -2.61
N GLU A 296 16.34 -1.31 -3.32
CA GLU A 296 14.89 -1.37 -3.27
C GLU A 296 14.41 -2.63 -4.01
N VAL A 297 14.53 -3.82 -3.44
CA VAL A 297 14.13 -5.07 -4.10
C VAL A 297 12.62 -5.13 -4.27
N CYS A 298 12.14 -5.22 -5.51
CA CYS A 298 10.72 -5.13 -5.83
C CYS A 298 10.10 -6.48 -6.18
N ALA A 299 10.70 -7.22 -7.12
CA ALA A 299 10.15 -8.47 -7.61
C ALA A 299 11.20 -9.35 -8.28
N ILE A 300 10.91 -10.65 -8.33
CA ILE A 300 11.62 -11.64 -9.13
C ILE A 300 10.64 -12.20 -10.18
N GLU A 301 11.12 -12.32 -11.41
CA GLU A 301 10.36 -12.87 -12.55
C GLU A 301 11.17 -13.96 -13.25
N ALA A 302 10.53 -15.04 -13.69
CA ALA A 302 11.16 -16.05 -14.55
C ALA A 302 10.85 -15.76 -16.04
N ASP A 303 11.88 -15.39 -16.81
CA ASP A 303 11.81 -15.25 -18.26
C ASP A 303 12.13 -16.59 -18.94
N THR A 304 11.09 -17.37 -19.21
CA THR A 304 11.19 -18.69 -19.85
C THR A 304 11.66 -18.62 -21.31
N SER A 305 11.47 -17.47 -21.96
CA SER A 305 11.93 -17.25 -23.32
C SER A 305 13.45 -17.21 -23.36
N ARG A 306 14.07 -16.51 -22.40
CA ARG A 306 15.51 -16.33 -22.23
C ARG A 306 16.19 -17.32 -21.30
N ALA A 307 15.40 -18.16 -20.60
CA ALA A 307 15.86 -19.09 -19.58
C ALA A 307 16.67 -18.40 -18.46
N CYS A 308 16.11 -17.32 -17.92
CA CYS A 308 16.73 -16.56 -16.85
C CYS A 308 15.72 -16.05 -15.81
N LEU A 309 16.23 -15.63 -14.66
CA LEU A 309 15.51 -14.92 -13.63
C LEU A 309 15.85 -13.44 -13.72
N ILE A 310 14.84 -12.58 -13.60
CA ILE A 310 14.97 -11.14 -13.61
C ILE A 310 14.71 -10.61 -12.21
N LEU A 311 15.64 -9.84 -11.66
CA LEU A 311 15.49 -9.12 -10.41
C LEU A 311 15.16 -7.65 -10.72
N SER A 312 13.96 -7.22 -10.33
CA SER A 312 13.51 -5.83 -10.43
C SER A 312 13.87 -5.08 -9.14
N VAL A 313 14.59 -3.97 -9.26
CA VAL A 313 14.94 -3.09 -8.13
C VAL A 313 14.64 -1.63 -8.42
N GLY A 314 14.31 -0.88 -7.37
CA GLY A 314 13.95 0.53 -7.45
C GLY A 314 12.78 0.76 -8.40
N ILE A 315 12.85 1.86 -9.13
CA ILE A 315 11.76 2.32 -10.02
C ILE A 315 11.90 1.81 -11.46
N ALA A 316 13.12 1.62 -11.95
CA ALA A 316 13.42 1.38 -13.35
C ALA A 316 14.76 0.63 -13.54
N THR A 317 15.06 -0.33 -12.67
CA THR A 317 16.26 -1.17 -12.81
C THR A 317 15.86 -2.64 -12.77
N ARG A 318 16.38 -3.40 -13.74
CA ARG A 318 16.14 -4.83 -13.87
C ARG A 318 17.46 -5.50 -14.16
N TYR A 319 17.78 -6.57 -13.44
CA TYR A 319 19.00 -7.34 -13.61
C TYR A 319 18.66 -8.75 -14.08
N VAL A 320 19.47 -9.31 -14.97
CA VAL A 320 19.50 -10.77 -15.16
C VAL A 320 20.15 -11.36 -13.92
N TYR A 321 19.34 -11.84 -12.99
CA TYR A 321 19.80 -12.30 -11.67
C TYR A 321 20.47 -13.65 -11.74
N ALA A 322 19.87 -14.58 -12.48
CA ALA A 322 20.41 -15.91 -12.68
C ALA A 322 19.98 -16.47 -14.04
N THR A 323 20.70 -17.45 -14.56
CA THR A 323 20.36 -18.16 -15.80
C THR A 323 20.27 -19.65 -15.53
N TYR A 324 19.46 -20.36 -16.30
CA TYR A 324 19.39 -21.82 -16.25
C TYR A 324 19.50 -22.43 -17.65
N MET A 325 19.91 -23.69 -17.71
CA MET A 325 19.95 -24.41 -18.98
C MET A 325 18.52 -24.64 -19.47
N LYS A 326 18.20 -24.16 -20.68
CA LYS A 326 16.86 -24.31 -21.26
C LYS A 326 16.60 -25.76 -21.65
N THR A 327 15.72 -26.42 -20.91
CA THR A 327 15.21 -27.76 -21.19
C THR A 327 13.70 -27.77 -21.00
N PRO A 328 12.97 -28.77 -21.53
CA PRO A 328 11.54 -28.89 -21.25
C PRO A 328 11.20 -28.93 -19.76
N VAL A 329 12.06 -29.57 -18.95
CA VAL A 329 11.87 -29.72 -17.50
C VAL A 329 12.05 -28.37 -16.79
N THR A 330 13.19 -27.72 -16.99
CA THR A 330 13.48 -26.41 -16.37
C THR A 330 12.54 -25.30 -16.84
N THR A 331 12.05 -25.40 -18.09
CA THR A 331 11.02 -24.48 -18.58
C THR A 331 9.70 -24.70 -17.85
N ALA A 332 9.26 -25.96 -17.68
CA ALA A 332 8.03 -26.27 -16.96
C ALA A 332 8.11 -25.87 -15.47
N GLU A 333 9.28 -26.03 -14.83
CA GLU A 333 9.52 -25.57 -13.45
C GLU A 333 9.37 -24.05 -13.32
N ALA A 334 10.00 -23.29 -14.22
CA ALA A 334 9.88 -21.83 -14.23
C ALA A 334 8.44 -21.35 -14.51
N GLU A 335 7.73 -22.00 -15.44
CA GLU A 335 6.32 -21.72 -15.71
C GLU A 335 5.42 -22.04 -14.51
N ALA A 336 5.68 -23.16 -13.82
CA ALA A 336 4.95 -23.53 -12.62
C ALA A 336 5.20 -22.55 -11.47
N TRP A 337 6.43 -22.05 -11.33
CA TRP A 337 6.77 -21.03 -10.32
C TRP A 337 6.03 -19.70 -10.58
N GLU A 338 6.03 -19.21 -11.82
CA GLU A 338 5.26 -18.01 -12.21
C GLU A 338 3.76 -18.20 -12.04
N ALA A 339 3.24 -19.38 -12.39
CA ALA A 339 1.83 -19.71 -12.19
C ALA A 339 1.45 -19.72 -10.70
N ALA A 340 2.31 -20.26 -9.83
CA ALA A 340 2.12 -20.24 -8.39
C ALA A 340 2.16 -18.80 -7.83
N LYS A 341 3.09 -17.97 -8.31
CA LYS A 341 3.21 -16.56 -7.91
C LYS A 341 1.94 -15.80 -8.30
N LYS A 342 1.46 -16.00 -9.51
CA LYS A 342 0.19 -15.41 -9.98
C LYS A 342 -1.02 -15.92 -9.19
N ALA A 343 -1.05 -17.19 -8.81
CA ALA A 343 -2.12 -17.75 -7.98
C ALA A 343 -2.12 -17.14 -6.56
N CYS A 344 -0.96 -16.72 -6.07
CA CYS A 344 -0.80 -15.91 -4.86
C CYS A 344 -0.82 -14.40 -5.16
N GLY A 345 -1.42 -13.99 -6.31
CA GLY A 345 -1.56 -12.61 -6.80
C GLY A 345 -0.30 -11.75 -6.68
N GLY A 346 0.83 -12.35 -7.01
CA GLY A 346 2.12 -11.66 -7.05
C GLY A 346 2.94 -11.81 -5.76
N LEU A 347 2.39 -12.39 -4.69
CA LEU A 347 3.14 -12.62 -3.46
C LEU A 347 4.19 -13.71 -3.67
N HIS A 348 5.43 -13.39 -3.33
CA HIS A 348 6.56 -14.29 -3.39
C HIS A 348 7.66 -13.82 -2.43
N PHE A 349 8.73 -14.61 -2.27
CA PHE A 349 9.86 -14.21 -1.42
C PHE A 349 11.23 -14.46 -2.06
N LEU A 350 12.23 -13.74 -1.56
CA LEU A 350 13.65 -13.99 -1.78
C LEU A 350 14.28 -14.38 -0.44
N ALA A 351 14.96 -15.52 -0.40
CA ALA A 351 15.72 -15.99 0.74
C ALA A 351 17.20 -16.09 0.36
N ILE A 352 18.08 -15.52 1.18
CA ILE A 352 19.54 -15.62 1.02
C ILE A 352 20.07 -16.39 2.22
N GLN A 353 20.88 -17.42 1.97
CA GLN A 353 21.36 -18.36 2.98
C GLN A 353 22.77 -18.88 2.65
N ASP A 354 23.43 -19.52 3.61
CA ASP A 354 24.79 -20.04 3.40
C ASP A 354 24.81 -21.27 2.47
N ASP A 355 23.84 -22.17 2.62
CA ASP A 355 23.61 -23.33 1.75
C ASP A 355 22.12 -23.55 1.50
N LEU A 356 21.76 -24.26 0.41
CA LEU A 356 20.37 -24.52 0.04
C LEU A 356 19.65 -25.44 1.03
N ASP A 357 20.39 -26.27 1.75
CA ASP A 357 19.87 -27.19 2.76
C ASP A 357 19.86 -26.59 4.19
N SER A 358 20.16 -25.28 4.33
CA SER A 358 20.12 -24.58 5.62
C SER A 358 18.68 -24.41 6.11
N ASP A 359 18.45 -24.61 7.40
CA ASP A 359 17.17 -24.31 8.05
C ASP A 359 17.01 -22.79 8.33
N ASP A 360 18.13 -22.04 8.39
CA ASP A 360 18.13 -20.61 8.70
C ASP A 360 18.51 -19.78 7.47
N CYS A 361 17.78 -18.68 7.25
CA CYS A 361 18.12 -17.64 6.27
C CYS A 361 19.04 -16.57 6.88
N VAL A 362 19.85 -15.91 6.06
CA VAL A 362 20.64 -14.72 6.45
C VAL A 362 19.91 -13.43 6.08
N GLY A 363 19.10 -13.47 5.03
CA GLY A 363 18.17 -12.39 4.70
C GLY A 363 16.91 -12.90 4.02
N PHE A 364 15.79 -12.22 4.28
CA PHE A 364 14.48 -12.62 3.80
C PHE A 364 13.67 -11.39 3.35
N TRP A 365 13.20 -11.39 2.10
CA TRP A 365 12.35 -10.33 1.55
C TRP A 365 11.03 -10.93 1.14
N LEU A 366 9.95 -10.46 1.77
CA LEU A 366 8.59 -10.64 1.26
C LEU A 366 8.32 -9.57 0.20
N LEU A 367 7.88 -10.02 -0.97
CA LEU A 367 7.73 -9.22 -2.17
C LEU A 367 6.31 -9.37 -2.75
N LEU A 368 5.77 -8.28 -3.27
CA LEU A 368 4.44 -8.28 -3.89
C LEU A 368 4.52 -7.62 -5.26
N ASP A 369 4.37 -8.43 -6.31
CA ASP A 369 4.39 -7.99 -7.69
C ASP A 369 2.97 -7.68 -8.17
N LEU A 370 2.57 -6.42 -8.00
CA LEU A 370 1.26 -5.92 -8.41
C LEU A 370 1.28 -5.47 -9.89
N PRO A 371 0.16 -5.64 -10.61
CA PRO A 371 0.00 -4.96 -11.88
C PRO A 371 0.10 -3.43 -11.70
N PRO A 372 0.48 -2.68 -12.74
CA PRO A 372 0.39 -1.22 -12.72
C PRO A 372 -1.02 -0.75 -12.37
N PRO A 373 -1.17 0.33 -11.57
CA PRO A 373 -2.48 0.88 -11.27
C PRO A 373 -3.10 1.45 -12.55
N PRO A 374 -4.43 1.57 -12.64
CA PRO A 374 -5.14 2.03 -13.82
C PRO A 374 -4.91 3.51 -14.17
N VAL A 375 -4.17 4.26 -13.34
CA VAL A 375 -3.96 5.72 -13.45
C VAL A 375 -2.52 6.18 -13.53
#